data_AF-A0A2D5QR25-F1
#
_entry.id   AF-A0A2D5QR25-F1
#
_cell.length_a   1.000
_cell.length_b   1.000
_cell.length_c   1.000
_cell.angle_alpha   90.00
_cell.angle_beta   90.00
_cell.angle_gamma   90.00
#
_symmetry.space_group_name_H-M   'P 1'
#
loop_
_entity.id
_entity.type
_entity.pdbx_description
1 polymer ?
#
loop_
_entity_poly.entity_id
_entity_poly.type
_entity_poly.pdbx_seq_one_letter_code
_entity_poly.pdbx_strand_id
1 'polypeptide(L)'
;MLCFFITLSSLSLSCKGEIGDECVTDAQCSAGQSCDLISEGGYCTISDCREGECPEGSTCVNFENNDQYCMATCSSDESCRENYYCEQSLGETPFCRQN
;
A
#
# COMPACT_ATOMS: atom_id res chain seq x y z
N MET A 1 15.58 -45.10 16.52
CA MET A 1 15.04 -45.40 15.18
C MET A 1 13.67 -44.77 15.07
N LEU A 2 13.63 -43.60 14.42
CA LEU A 2 12.51 -42.87 13.78
C LEU A 2 11.21 -42.49 14.53
N CYS A 3 10.60 -41.42 13.97
CA CYS A 3 9.27 -40.81 14.17
C CYS A 3 9.32 -39.56 15.06
N PHE A 4 8.99 -38.34 14.63
CA PHE A 4 8.29 -37.87 13.43
C PHE A 4 8.64 -36.38 13.29
N PHE A 5 9.23 -35.94 12.16
CA PHE A 5 9.36 -34.51 11.87
C PHE A 5 7.96 -33.98 11.56
N ILE A 6 7.32 -33.31 12.51
CA ILE A 6 6.09 -32.55 12.24
C ILE A 6 6.53 -31.30 11.50
N THR A 7 6.51 -31.35 10.16
CA THR A 7 6.66 -30.16 9.33
C THR A 7 5.43 -29.30 9.54
N LEU A 8 5.59 -28.26 10.36
CA LEU A 8 4.61 -27.23 10.62
C LEU A 8 4.29 -26.55 9.28
N SER A 9 3.18 -26.97 8.66
CA SER A 9 2.67 -26.34 7.44
C SER A 9 2.06 -25.00 7.86
N SER A 10 2.79 -23.92 7.63
CA SER A 10 2.28 -22.56 7.76
C SER A 10 1.20 -22.34 6.72
N LEU A 11 -0.07 -22.57 7.08
CA LEU A 11 -1.19 -21.97 6.36
C LEU A 11 -1.15 -20.48 6.70
N SER A 12 -0.38 -19.71 5.94
CA SER A 12 -0.51 -18.25 5.90
C SER A 12 -1.88 -17.94 5.31
N LEU A 13 -2.86 -17.74 6.18
CA LEU A 13 -3.99 -16.86 5.90
C LEU A 13 -3.39 -15.46 5.67
N SER A 14 -2.88 -15.21 4.47
CA SER A 14 -2.42 -13.89 4.09
C SER A 14 -3.67 -13.04 4.01
N CYS A 15 -3.93 -12.24 5.05
CA CYS A 15 -4.78 -11.08 4.89
C CYS A 15 -4.23 -10.30 3.68
N LYS A 16 -5.14 -9.85 2.83
CA LYS A 16 -4.76 -9.00 1.71
C LYS A 16 -4.42 -7.61 2.27
N GLY A 17 -3.34 -7.03 1.79
CA GLY A 17 -2.91 -5.68 2.14
C GLY A 17 -3.91 -4.64 1.66
N GLU A 18 -3.88 -3.49 2.32
CA GLU A 18 -4.66 -2.30 2.02
C GLU A 18 -3.80 -1.25 1.31
N ILE A 19 -4.38 -0.10 0.96
CA ILE A 19 -3.63 0.97 0.31
C ILE A 19 -2.48 1.41 1.22
N GLY A 20 -1.25 1.39 0.72
CA GLY A 20 -0.07 1.71 1.53
C GLY A 20 0.79 0.52 1.96
N ASP A 21 0.24 -0.69 1.92
CA ASP A 21 0.95 -1.88 2.38
C ASP A 21 2.03 -2.35 1.39
N GLU A 22 3.04 -3.03 1.93
CA GLU A 22 4.06 -3.69 1.14
C GLU A 22 3.51 -4.88 0.35
N CYS A 23 4.06 -5.10 -0.84
CA CYS A 23 3.64 -6.19 -1.70
C CYS A 23 4.77 -6.57 -2.67
N VAL A 24 4.73 -7.81 -3.14
CA VAL A 24 5.60 -8.30 -4.21
C VAL A 24 4.78 -8.70 -5.44
N THR A 25 3.49 -8.97 -5.25
CA THR A 25 2.55 -9.35 -6.31
C THR A 25 1.15 -8.81 -6.02
N ASP A 26 0.34 -8.60 -7.06
CA ASP A 26 -1.05 -8.14 -6.95
C ASP A 26 -1.93 -9.06 -6.08
N ALA A 27 -1.59 -10.35 -5.99
CA ALA A 27 -2.33 -11.32 -5.20
C ALA A 27 -2.30 -11.01 -3.69
N GLN A 28 -1.31 -10.22 -3.24
CA GLN A 28 -1.19 -9.77 -1.86
C GLN A 28 -2.06 -8.55 -1.56
N CYS A 29 -2.54 -7.81 -2.56
CA CYS A 29 -3.35 -6.62 -2.35
C CYS A 29 -4.86 -6.94 -2.34
N SER A 30 -5.64 -6.03 -1.75
CA SER A 30 -7.09 -6.13 -1.70
C SER A 30 -7.73 -6.07 -3.09
N ALA A 31 -8.99 -6.50 -3.20
CA ALA A 31 -9.66 -6.56 -4.50
C ALA A 31 -9.71 -5.16 -5.16
N GLY A 32 -9.32 -5.08 -6.44
CA GLY A 32 -9.27 -3.83 -7.19
C GLY A 32 -7.96 -3.05 -7.05
N GLN A 33 -7.05 -3.49 -6.16
CA GLN A 33 -5.72 -2.91 -6.01
C GLN A 33 -4.69 -3.67 -6.85
N SER A 34 -3.62 -2.98 -7.21
CA SER A 34 -2.41 -3.51 -7.85
C SER A 34 -1.20 -3.22 -6.98
N CYS A 35 -0.18 -4.06 -7.10
CA CYS A 35 1.10 -3.84 -6.45
C CYS A 35 1.97 -2.94 -7.32
N ASP A 36 2.14 -1.67 -6.92
CA ASP A 36 3.11 -0.78 -7.55
C ASP A 36 4.53 -1.15 -7.08
N LEU A 37 5.32 -1.67 -8.01
CA LEU A 37 6.72 -2.06 -7.76
C LEU A 37 7.72 -0.95 -8.09
N ILE A 38 7.27 0.22 -8.56
CA ILE A 38 8.13 1.41 -8.69
C ILE A 38 8.52 1.90 -7.29
N SER A 39 7.56 1.85 -6.37
CA SER A 39 7.77 2.06 -4.94
C SER A 39 8.67 0.97 -4.35
N GLU A 40 9.75 1.35 -3.65
CA GLU A 40 10.63 0.37 -2.99
C GLU A 40 9.85 -0.48 -1.98
N GLY A 41 10.04 -1.80 -2.01
CA GLY A 41 9.28 -2.77 -1.19
C GLY A 41 7.84 -3.02 -1.67
N GLY A 42 7.45 -2.40 -2.79
CA GLY A 42 6.11 -2.46 -3.35
C GLY A 42 5.08 -1.66 -2.55
N TYR A 43 4.01 -1.25 -3.20
CA TYR A 43 2.95 -0.46 -2.59
C TYR A 43 1.60 -0.87 -3.18
N CYS A 44 0.69 -1.39 -2.36
CA CYS A 44 -0.67 -1.66 -2.80
C CYS A 44 -1.39 -0.32 -3.08
N THR A 45 -1.86 -0.12 -4.30
CA THR A 45 -2.55 1.10 -4.74
C THR A 45 -3.65 0.81 -5.76
N ILE A 46 -4.40 1.83 -6.16
CA ILE A 46 -5.32 1.83 -7.30
C ILE A 46 -4.85 2.96 -8.22
N SER A 47 -4.55 2.62 -9.48
CA SER A 47 -4.21 3.59 -10.52
C SER A 47 -5.44 4.22 -11.14
N ASP A 48 -5.27 5.39 -11.78
CA ASP A 48 -6.33 6.11 -12.50
C ASP A 48 -7.57 6.43 -11.66
N CYS A 49 -7.38 6.65 -10.36
CA CYS A 49 -8.45 7.02 -9.44
C CYS A 49 -8.98 8.42 -9.72
N ARG A 50 -10.20 8.68 -9.22
CA ARG A 50 -10.74 10.03 -9.08
C ARG A 50 -11.03 10.36 -7.62
N GLU A 51 -11.31 11.64 -7.36
CA GLU A 51 -11.76 12.12 -6.06
C GLU A 51 -12.96 11.30 -5.55
N GLY A 52 -12.84 10.76 -4.33
CA GLY A 52 -13.87 9.92 -3.71
C GLY A 52 -13.93 8.46 -4.16
N GLU A 53 -13.08 8.01 -5.09
CA GLU A 53 -13.03 6.60 -5.52
C GLU A 53 -12.10 5.73 -4.66
N CYS A 54 -11.16 6.36 -3.95
CA CYS A 54 -10.26 5.65 -3.05
C CYS A 54 -10.97 5.16 -1.78
N PRO A 55 -10.62 3.97 -1.25
CA PRO A 55 -11.20 3.44 -0.02
C PRO A 55 -10.84 4.29 1.21
N GLU A 56 -11.54 4.06 2.33
CA GLU A 56 -11.26 4.75 3.58
C GLU A 56 -9.78 4.63 3.99
N GLY A 57 -9.24 5.70 4.57
CA GLY A 57 -7.82 5.78 4.91
C GLY A 57 -6.90 6.11 3.73
N SER A 58 -7.43 6.33 2.53
CA SER A 58 -6.66 6.73 1.35
C SER A 58 -7.29 7.90 0.59
N THR A 59 -6.48 8.60 -0.20
CA THR A 59 -6.90 9.73 -1.03
C THR A 59 -6.32 9.61 -2.44
N CYS A 60 -7.02 10.14 -3.44
CA CYS A 60 -6.54 10.12 -4.81
C CYS A 60 -5.58 11.29 -5.02
N VAL A 61 -4.32 10.98 -5.31
CA VAL A 61 -3.27 11.97 -5.53
C VAL A 61 -2.95 12.05 -7.01
N ASN A 62 -2.92 13.27 -7.54
CA ASN A 62 -2.47 13.54 -8.90
C ASN A 62 -1.00 13.98 -8.87
N PHE A 63 -0.12 13.19 -9.48
CA PHE A 63 1.30 13.47 -9.56
C PHE A 63 1.65 14.33 -10.77
N GLU A 64 2.86 14.91 -10.78
CA GLU A 64 3.29 15.86 -11.83
C GLU A 64 3.26 15.28 -13.26
N ASN A 65 3.31 13.96 -13.40
CA ASN A 65 3.20 13.26 -14.68
C ASN A 65 1.75 13.03 -15.15
N ASN A 66 0.76 13.54 -14.42
CA ASN A 66 -0.69 13.30 -14.57
C ASN A 66 -1.16 11.90 -14.17
N ASP A 67 -0.30 11.08 -13.58
CA ASP A 67 -0.74 9.81 -13.03
C ASP A 67 -1.53 10.05 -11.75
N GLN A 68 -2.57 9.26 -11.56
CA GLN A 68 -3.42 9.29 -10.39
C GLN A 68 -3.29 7.97 -9.63
N TYR A 69 -2.98 8.04 -8.35
CA TYR A 69 -2.90 6.86 -7.50
C TYR A 69 -3.58 7.10 -6.15
N CYS A 70 -4.25 6.07 -5.64
CA CYS A 70 -4.71 6.08 -4.26
C CYS A 70 -3.50 5.95 -3.33
N MET A 71 -3.29 6.95 -2.49
CA MET A 71 -2.22 6.99 -1.50
C MET A 71 -2.83 6.96 -0.10
N ALA A 72 -2.20 6.21 0.80
CA ALA A 72 -2.56 6.16 2.22
C ALA A 72 -2.47 7.57 2.83
N THR A 73 -3.53 7.97 3.53
CA THR A 73 -3.58 9.24 4.26
C THR A 73 -2.74 9.17 5.53
N CYS A 74 -2.26 10.32 6.00
CA CYS A 74 -1.44 10.40 7.20
C CYS A 74 -1.73 11.66 8.01
N SER A 75 -1.42 11.64 9.31
CA SER A 75 -1.40 12.84 10.15
C SER A 75 0.02 13.32 10.49
N SER A 76 1.00 12.42 10.41
CA SER A 76 2.41 12.68 10.69
C SER A 76 3.28 11.57 10.06
N ASP A 77 4.59 11.77 10.03
CA ASP A 77 5.53 10.82 9.41
C ASP A 77 5.47 9.43 10.06
N GLU A 78 5.17 9.36 11.36
CA GLU A 78 5.04 8.10 12.10
C GLU A 78 3.78 7.31 11.73
N SER A 79 2.84 7.93 11.02
CA SER A 79 1.68 7.23 10.43
C SER A 79 2.06 6.44 9.19
N CYS A 80 3.19 6.79 8.57
CA CYS A 80 3.69 6.15 7.36
C CYS A 80 4.68 5.04 7.70
N ARG A 81 4.83 4.10 6.76
CA ARG A 81 5.83 3.03 6.88
C ARG A 81 7.27 3.58 6.79
N GLU A 82 8.24 2.75 7.14
CA GLU A 82 9.65 3.11 7.03
C GLU A 82 10.00 3.59 5.60
N ASN A 83 10.84 4.64 5.50
CA ASN A 83 11.21 5.34 4.27
C ASN A 83 10.07 6.12 3.58
N TYR A 84 8.95 6.33 4.27
CA TYR A 84 7.87 7.23 3.84
C TYR A 84 7.73 8.38 4.83
N TYR A 85 7.34 9.54 4.32
CA TYR A 85 7.02 10.73 5.11
C TYR A 85 5.62 11.21 4.77
N CYS A 86 5.03 12.01 5.66
CA CYS A 86 3.71 12.56 5.49
C CYS A 86 3.77 13.86 4.69
N GLU A 87 3.43 13.77 3.41
CA GLU A 87 3.36 14.91 2.51
C GLU A 87 2.09 15.73 2.80
N GLN A 88 2.29 16.97 3.24
CA GLN A 88 1.20 17.90 3.59
C GLN A 88 0.98 19.00 2.53
N SER A 89 1.87 19.11 1.54
CA SER A 89 1.92 20.28 0.65
C SER A 89 1.29 20.06 -0.73
N LEU A 90 0.99 18.82 -1.12
CA LEU A 90 0.62 18.45 -2.49
C LEU A 90 -0.76 17.81 -2.67
N GLY A 91 -1.60 17.75 -1.62
CA GLY A 91 -2.94 17.16 -1.70
C GLY A 91 -3.98 17.88 -0.84
N GLU A 92 -5.26 17.71 -1.17
CA GLU A 92 -6.37 18.18 -0.32
C GLU A 92 -6.37 17.48 1.06
N THR A 93 -5.79 16.28 1.11
CA THR A 93 -5.54 15.50 2.33
C THR A 93 -4.07 15.06 2.36
N PRO A 94 -3.37 15.16 3.51
CA PRO A 94 -1.99 14.68 3.60
C PRO A 94 -1.88 13.17 3.33
N PHE A 95 -0.80 12.75 2.68
CA PHE A 95 -0.60 11.38 2.24
C PHE A 95 0.84 10.90 2.42
N CYS A 96 1.03 9.58 2.54
CA CYS A 96 2.35 8.98 2.67
C CYS A 96 3.07 8.95 1.32
N ARG A 97 4.24 9.59 1.26
CA ARG A 97 5.12 9.65 0.09
C ARG A 97 6.48 9.05 0.40
N GLN A 98 7.04 8.28 -0.53
CA GLN A 98 8.39 7.73 -0.38
C GLN A 98 9.45 8.85 -0.46
N ASN A 99 10.47 8.75 0.39
CA ASN A 99 11.61 9.67 0.44
C ASN A 99 12.58 9.49 -0.74
#